data_AF-A0AA39DA53-F1
#
_entry.id   AF-A0AA39DA53-F1
#
_cell.length_a   1.000
_cell.length_b   1.000
_cell.length_c   1.000
_cell.angle_alpha   90.00
_cell.angle_beta   90.00
_cell.angle_gamma   90.00
#
_symmetry.space_group_name_H-M   'P 1'
#
loop_
_entity.id
_entity.type
_entity.pdbx_description
1 polymer ?
#
loop_
_entity_poly.entity_id
_entity_poly.type
_entity_poly.pdbx_seq_one_letter_code
_entity_poly.pdbx_strand_id
1 'polypeptide(L)'
;MIGFVEQALTMSKELSETVMKGFKPESVPVYAKLVEEFAVFDRWFSALPGPTQPNRLFVYSGTSHGAVSHVKENLIKGFPQKTIFDSLHENGKDFGIYYQEAPTTLFYRNMRRLKYSSKFRHYDLHFKKDAEKGKLPSLTVIEPRYFDIKILPANDDHPSHDVANGQKLVKQVYETLRASPQWNETLFIITYDEHGGFYDHVETPVDNVPSPDGNTGPAPDFFKFDRLGVRVPTIIVSPWIKKGTIVTRPNGPAENSEFEHSSIPATIKKMYNLPSNFLTHRDAWAGTFESVVGELTSPRTDCPVTLPEVTPLRKTEADEDRQLSEFQNEIVQLAAVLKGDHHLTSFPDELFKNMTVKEGRDYVIGAVARFKTASREAFIMGADESAIVDMRPSLTTQPSVHY
;
A
#
# COMPACT_ATOMS: atom_id res chain seq x y z
N MET A 1 19.09 -15.11 -10.54
CA MET A 1 18.59 -13.79 -10.98
C MET A 1 19.73 -12.97 -11.61
N ILE A 2 19.63 -12.61 -12.91
CA ILE A 2 20.64 -11.82 -13.66
C ILE A 2 19.96 -10.60 -14.34
N GLY A 3 20.73 -9.61 -14.81
CA GLY A 3 20.23 -8.49 -15.62
C GLY A 3 19.91 -7.18 -14.87
N PHE A 4 19.99 -7.15 -13.53
CA PHE A 4 19.67 -5.95 -12.74
C PHE A 4 20.58 -4.76 -13.05
N VAL A 5 21.88 -4.98 -13.18
CA VAL A 5 22.85 -3.92 -13.53
C VAL A 5 22.61 -3.41 -14.95
N GLU A 6 22.34 -4.32 -15.89
CA GLU A 6 22.05 -3.96 -17.29
C GLU A 6 20.78 -3.11 -17.39
N GLN A 7 19.70 -3.52 -16.72
CA GLN A 7 18.47 -2.76 -16.66
C GLN A 7 18.69 -1.40 -15.99
N ALA A 8 19.40 -1.35 -14.86
CA ALA A 8 19.70 -0.12 -14.15
C ALA A 8 20.48 0.89 -15.02
N LEU A 9 21.44 0.41 -15.84
CA LEU A 9 22.19 1.25 -16.78
C LEU A 9 21.30 1.91 -17.84
N THR A 10 20.18 1.29 -18.23
CA THR A 10 19.22 1.91 -19.16
C THR A 10 18.46 3.09 -18.53
N MET A 11 18.43 3.17 -17.20
CA MET A 11 17.74 4.22 -16.45
C MET A 11 18.70 5.34 -16.01
N SER A 12 19.78 4.99 -15.32
CA SER A 12 20.84 5.93 -14.96
C SER A 12 22.13 5.21 -14.54
N LYS A 13 23.27 5.91 -14.67
CA LYS A 13 24.56 5.38 -14.23
C LYS A 13 24.59 5.17 -12.72
N GLU A 14 24.04 6.11 -11.96
CA GLU A 14 23.99 6.10 -10.51
C GLU A 14 23.19 4.91 -9.96
N LEU A 15 22.09 4.55 -10.63
CA LEU A 15 21.30 3.37 -10.25
C LEU A 15 22.11 2.08 -10.43
N SER A 16 22.88 1.95 -11.51
CA SER A 16 23.72 0.77 -11.75
C SER A 16 24.77 0.54 -10.66
N GLU A 17 25.24 1.60 -9.99
CA GLU A 17 26.20 1.55 -8.90
C GLU A 17 25.56 1.21 -7.54
N THR A 18 24.23 1.23 -7.45
CA THR A 18 23.47 1.06 -6.20
C THR A 18 22.49 -0.11 -6.22
N VAL A 19 22.05 -0.57 -7.40
CA VAL A 19 21.04 -1.63 -7.57
C VAL A 19 21.39 -2.94 -6.86
N MET A 20 22.68 -3.25 -6.71
CA MET A 20 23.18 -4.46 -6.05
C MET A 20 23.41 -4.30 -4.53
N LYS A 21 23.16 -3.12 -3.96
CA LYS A 21 23.43 -2.82 -2.55
C LYS A 21 22.23 -3.15 -1.67
N GLY A 22 22.52 -3.48 -0.42
CA GLY A 22 21.52 -3.61 0.65
C GLY A 22 21.96 -2.84 1.89
N PHE A 23 21.00 -2.51 2.76
CA PHE A 23 21.29 -1.89 4.04
C PHE A 23 21.87 -2.91 5.03
N LYS A 24 22.83 -2.47 5.84
CA LYS A 24 23.29 -3.26 6.99
C LYS A 24 22.27 -3.13 8.14
N PRO A 25 22.15 -4.13 9.04
CA PRO A 25 21.21 -4.08 10.16
C PRO A 25 21.33 -2.80 11.01
N GLU A 26 22.54 -2.26 11.19
CA GLU A 26 22.76 -1.04 11.99
C GLU A 26 22.25 0.23 11.30
N SER A 27 22.05 0.18 9.97
CA SER A 27 21.41 1.27 9.21
C SER A 27 19.89 1.22 9.31
N VAL A 28 19.34 0.03 9.57
CA VAL A 28 17.90 -0.20 9.70
C VAL A 28 17.51 -0.79 11.07
N PRO A 29 17.88 -0.12 12.19
CA PRO A 29 17.79 -0.71 13.52
C PRO A 29 16.35 -1.04 13.96
N VAL A 30 15.35 -0.31 13.45
CA VAL A 30 13.94 -0.63 13.74
C VAL A 30 13.55 -1.96 13.10
N TYR A 31 13.84 -2.13 11.82
CA TYR A 31 13.54 -3.38 11.11
C TYR A 31 14.34 -4.55 11.67
N ALA A 32 15.64 -4.36 11.93
CA ALA A 32 16.49 -5.36 12.57
C ALA A 32 15.89 -5.82 13.90
N LYS A 33 15.43 -4.88 14.74
CA LYS A 33 14.83 -5.23 16.03
C LYS A 33 13.51 -5.98 15.89
N LEU A 34 12.66 -5.60 14.93
CA LEU A 34 11.39 -6.30 14.70
C LEU A 34 11.60 -7.74 14.22
N VAL A 35 12.58 -7.97 13.34
CA VAL A 35 12.95 -9.32 12.86
C VAL A 35 13.50 -10.20 13.98
N GLU A 36 14.33 -9.65 14.88
CA GLU A 36 14.81 -10.38 16.06
C GLU A 36 13.68 -10.79 17.02
N GLU A 37 12.64 -9.96 17.11
CA GLU A 37 11.60 -10.11 18.12
C GLU A 37 10.34 -10.84 17.64
N PHE A 38 10.06 -10.86 16.34
CA PHE A 38 8.80 -11.38 15.79
C PHE A 38 9.05 -12.31 14.59
N ALA A 39 8.17 -12.26 13.57
CA ALA A 39 8.27 -13.10 12.38
C ALA A 39 8.74 -12.30 11.16
N VAL A 40 9.69 -12.84 10.41
CA VAL A 40 10.08 -12.37 9.08
C VAL A 40 9.79 -13.44 8.04
N PHE A 41 9.32 -13.01 6.87
CA PHE A 41 9.08 -13.89 5.74
C PHE A 41 10.27 -13.78 4.80
N ASP A 42 10.96 -14.90 4.57
CA ASP A 42 12.12 -14.94 3.66
C ASP A 42 11.72 -15.35 2.23
N ARG A 43 10.42 -15.57 1.96
CA ARG A 43 9.84 -15.79 0.62
C ARG A 43 8.45 -15.18 0.47
N TRP A 44 8.38 -13.85 0.61
CA TRP A 44 7.20 -13.09 0.21
C TRP A 44 7.46 -12.35 -1.10
N PHE A 45 6.67 -12.59 -2.13
CA PHE A 45 6.89 -12.02 -3.46
C PHE A 45 5.91 -10.91 -3.80
N SER A 46 6.32 -9.95 -4.62
CA SER A 46 5.35 -9.05 -5.25
C SER A 46 4.44 -9.83 -6.20
N ALA A 47 3.17 -9.44 -6.29
CA ALA A 47 2.15 -10.21 -7.01
C ALA A 47 2.40 -10.29 -8.53
N LEU A 48 3.14 -9.33 -9.08
CA LEU A 48 3.62 -9.33 -10.46
C LEU A 48 4.95 -8.54 -10.59
N PRO A 49 5.76 -8.82 -11.62
CA PRO A 49 6.98 -8.08 -11.93
C PRO A 49 6.63 -6.75 -12.61
N GLY A 50 6.14 -5.79 -11.83
CA GLY A 50 5.68 -4.50 -12.32
C GLY A 50 5.63 -3.44 -11.23
N PRO A 51 5.09 -2.25 -11.56
CA PRO A 51 5.18 -1.07 -10.71
C PRO A 51 4.25 -1.13 -9.49
N THR A 52 4.35 -0.11 -8.65
CA THR A 52 3.62 0.05 -7.39
C THR A 52 2.13 -0.22 -7.49
N GLN A 53 1.44 0.43 -8.43
CA GLN A 53 -0.02 0.44 -8.44
C GLN A 53 -0.66 -0.92 -8.74
N PRO A 54 -0.27 -1.64 -9.81
CA PRO A 54 -0.72 -3.00 -10.01
C PRO A 54 -0.49 -3.89 -8.78
N ASN A 55 0.68 -3.81 -8.14
CA ASN A 55 0.97 -4.60 -6.93
C ASN A 55 0.09 -4.21 -5.74
N ARG A 56 -0.12 -2.92 -5.49
CA ARG A 56 -1.06 -2.42 -4.45
C ARG A 56 -2.51 -2.85 -4.71
N LEU A 57 -2.90 -3.05 -5.98
CA LEU A 57 -4.22 -3.59 -6.30
C LEU A 57 -4.37 -5.07 -5.87
N PHE A 58 -3.32 -5.87 -5.99
CA PHE A 58 -3.37 -7.26 -5.51
C PHE A 58 -3.55 -7.34 -3.98
N VAL A 59 -2.93 -6.45 -3.21
CA VAL A 59 -2.99 -6.44 -1.73
C VAL A 59 -4.42 -6.48 -1.18
N TYR A 60 -5.38 -5.80 -1.83
CA TYR A 60 -6.75 -5.73 -1.33
C TYR A 60 -7.79 -6.43 -2.20
N SER A 61 -7.42 -6.89 -3.41
CA SER A 61 -8.39 -7.47 -4.34
C SER A 61 -7.95 -8.77 -5.01
N GLY A 62 -6.71 -9.22 -4.80
CA GLY A 62 -6.17 -10.43 -5.46
C GLY A 62 -5.96 -10.28 -6.97
N THR A 63 -6.16 -9.08 -7.54
CA THR A 63 -5.99 -8.81 -8.97
C THR A 63 -5.70 -7.33 -9.23
N SER A 64 -5.01 -7.01 -10.31
CA SER A 64 -4.92 -5.66 -10.86
C SER A 64 -5.97 -5.38 -11.94
N HIS A 65 -6.88 -6.34 -12.18
CA HIS A 65 -7.90 -6.30 -13.23
C HIS A 65 -7.30 -6.03 -14.62
N GLY A 66 -6.24 -6.78 -14.94
CA GLY A 66 -5.52 -6.67 -16.22
C GLY A 66 -4.51 -5.52 -16.30
N ALA A 67 -4.39 -4.67 -15.29
CA ALA A 67 -3.40 -3.59 -15.30
C ALA A 67 -1.99 -4.10 -15.03
N VAL A 68 -1.06 -3.76 -15.92
CA VAL A 68 0.39 -4.00 -15.77
C VAL A 68 1.19 -2.72 -15.52
N SER A 69 0.52 -1.57 -15.65
CA SER A 69 1.05 -0.23 -15.51
C SER A 69 -0.09 0.73 -15.18
N HIS A 70 0.21 2.03 -15.12
CA HIS A 70 -0.80 3.06 -15.08
C HIS A 70 -1.77 2.98 -16.29
N VAL A 71 -3.09 2.97 -16.04
CA VAL A 71 -4.13 2.98 -17.09
C VAL A 71 -5.12 4.12 -16.84
N LYS A 72 -5.02 5.19 -17.65
CA LYS A 72 -5.84 6.42 -17.53
C LYS A 72 -7.35 6.15 -17.46
N GLU A 73 -7.85 5.29 -18.34
CA GLU A 73 -9.29 5.00 -18.40
C GLU A 73 -9.79 4.32 -17.13
N ASN A 74 -9.01 3.39 -16.59
CA ASN A 74 -9.33 2.69 -15.34
C ASN A 74 -9.24 3.64 -14.14
N LEU A 75 -8.34 4.62 -14.17
CA LEU A 75 -8.25 5.63 -13.12
C LEU A 75 -9.50 6.50 -13.03
N ILE A 76 -9.98 7.00 -14.18
CA ILE A 76 -11.21 7.81 -14.26
C ILE A 76 -12.39 7.00 -13.74
N LYS A 77 -12.59 5.80 -14.27
CA LYS A 77 -13.70 4.91 -13.88
C LYS A 77 -13.58 4.38 -12.45
N GLY A 78 -12.36 4.29 -11.94
CA GLY A 78 -12.01 3.48 -10.77
C GLY A 78 -11.96 2.00 -11.12
N PHE A 79 -11.03 1.28 -10.49
CA PHE A 79 -10.85 -0.15 -10.65
C PHE A 79 -12.09 -0.92 -10.13
N PRO A 80 -12.73 -1.78 -10.95
CA PRO A 80 -14.08 -2.28 -10.67
C PRO A 80 -14.10 -3.51 -9.76
N GLN A 81 -12.96 -4.15 -9.52
CA GLN A 81 -12.88 -5.40 -8.77
C GLN A 81 -13.34 -5.24 -7.32
N LYS A 82 -13.92 -6.32 -6.79
CA LYS A 82 -14.31 -6.42 -5.38
C LYS A 82 -13.07 -6.44 -4.50
N THR A 83 -13.16 -5.80 -3.34
CA THR A 83 -12.06 -5.73 -2.38
C THR A 83 -12.34 -6.55 -1.12
N ILE A 84 -11.30 -6.80 -0.32
CA ILE A 84 -11.44 -7.35 1.02
C ILE A 84 -12.25 -6.43 1.93
N PHE A 85 -12.22 -5.11 1.71
CA PHE A 85 -13.05 -4.14 2.42
C PHE A 85 -14.54 -4.38 2.18
N ASP A 86 -14.92 -4.70 0.93
CA ASP A 86 -16.29 -5.07 0.60
C ASP A 86 -16.70 -6.36 1.33
N SER A 87 -15.84 -7.38 1.31
CA SER A 87 -16.10 -8.65 1.99
C SER A 87 -16.22 -8.50 3.51
N LEU A 88 -15.43 -7.63 4.13
CA LEU A 88 -15.56 -7.31 5.56
C LEU A 88 -16.87 -6.60 5.85
N HIS A 89 -17.20 -5.56 5.08
CA HIS A 89 -18.42 -4.78 5.27
C HIS A 89 -19.69 -5.63 5.11
N GLU A 90 -19.76 -6.45 4.07
CA GLU A 90 -20.88 -7.38 3.83
C GLU A 90 -21.09 -8.39 4.97
N ASN A 91 -20.05 -8.65 5.75
CA ASN A 91 -20.06 -9.57 6.88
C ASN A 91 -20.03 -8.86 8.25
N GLY A 92 -20.41 -7.58 8.29
CA GLY A 92 -20.54 -6.82 9.54
C GLY A 92 -19.22 -6.53 10.25
N LYS A 93 -18.08 -6.65 9.56
CA LYS A 93 -16.75 -6.28 10.07
C LYS A 93 -16.40 -4.86 9.63
N ASP A 94 -15.82 -4.10 10.55
CA ASP A 94 -15.41 -2.73 10.27
C ASP A 94 -13.97 -2.64 9.77
N PHE A 95 -13.68 -1.60 8.99
CA PHE A 95 -12.33 -1.28 8.53
C PHE A 95 -12.06 0.23 8.61
N GLY A 96 -10.78 0.62 8.62
CA GLY A 96 -10.36 2.02 8.63
C GLY A 96 -9.09 2.24 7.82
N ILE A 97 -9.08 3.29 7.01
CA ILE A 97 -7.92 3.75 6.25
C ILE A 97 -7.40 5.03 6.90
N TYR A 98 -6.24 4.94 7.55
CA TYR A 98 -5.56 6.04 8.23
C TYR A 98 -4.43 6.55 7.33
N TYR A 99 -4.63 7.69 6.69
CA TYR A 99 -3.72 8.22 5.68
C TYR A 99 -3.10 9.55 6.11
N GLN A 100 -1.84 9.79 5.69
CA GLN A 100 -1.17 11.07 5.93
C GLN A 100 -1.43 12.09 4.80
N GLU A 101 -1.44 11.64 3.53
CA GLU A 101 -1.63 12.53 2.38
C GLU A 101 -2.80 12.11 1.49
N ALA A 102 -2.74 10.90 0.92
CA ALA A 102 -3.78 10.36 0.05
C ALA A 102 -4.11 8.91 0.43
N PRO A 103 -5.41 8.55 0.54
CA PRO A 103 -5.80 7.16 0.68
C PRO A 103 -5.83 6.50 -0.70
N THR A 104 -4.82 5.71 -1.04
CA THR A 104 -4.70 5.10 -2.38
C THR A 104 -5.74 4.00 -2.61
N THR A 105 -6.38 3.49 -1.57
CA THR A 105 -7.57 2.65 -1.75
C THR A 105 -8.70 3.32 -2.55
N LEU A 106 -8.69 4.66 -2.73
CA LEU A 106 -9.60 5.35 -3.67
C LEU A 106 -9.32 5.05 -5.16
N PHE A 107 -8.25 4.33 -5.52
CA PHE A 107 -8.11 3.78 -6.87
C PHE A 107 -9.22 2.78 -7.21
N TYR A 108 -9.74 2.04 -6.21
CA TYR A 108 -10.91 1.18 -6.39
C TYR A 108 -12.19 2.00 -6.50
N ARG A 109 -13.02 1.68 -7.48
CA ARG A 109 -14.32 2.35 -7.69
C ARG A 109 -15.23 2.21 -6.47
N ASN A 110 -15.29 1.01 -5.87
CA ASN A 110 -16.16 0.75 -4.72
C ASN A 110 -15.76 1.57 -3.49
N MET A 111 -14.46 1.86 -3.31
CA MET A 111 -13.95 2.66 -2.20
C MET A 111 -14.33 4.14 -2.30
N ARG A 112 -14.82 4.60 -3.46
CA ARG A 112 -15.33 5.96 -3.67
C ARG A 112 -16.81 6.11 -3.29
N ARG A 113 -17.50 5.03 -2.91
CA ARG A 113 -18.94 5.06 -2.57
C ARG A 113 -19.20 5.71 -1.23
N LEU A 114 -20.36 6.37 -1.10
CA LEU A 114 -20.75 7.12 0.10
C LEU A 114 -20.74 6.28 1.40
N LYS A 115 -21.13 5.00 1.33
CA LYS A 115 -21.09 4.06 2.47
C LYS A 115 -19.71 3.93 3.12
N TYR A 116 -18.63 4.20 2.37
CA TYR A 116 -17.25 4.11 2.87
C TYR A 116 -16.61 5.47 3.16
N SER A 117 -17.31 6.58 2.92
CA SER A 117 -16.77 7.94 3.13
C SER A 117 -16.22 8.17 4.54
N SER A 118 -16.87 7.59 5.56
CA SER A 118 -16.47 7.67 6.97
C SER A 118 -15.26 6.80 7.35
N LYS A 119 -14.82 5.91 6.45
CA LYS A 119 -13.72 4.96 6.68
C LYS A 119 -12.34 5.60 6.47
N PHE A 120 -12.28 6.76 5.84
CA PHE A 120 -11.04 7.51 5.57
C PHE A 120 -10.75 8.54 6.66
N ARG A 121 -9.74 8.27 7.48
CA ARG A 121 -9.35 9.08 8.63
C ARG A 121 -7.94 9.63 8.44
N HIS A 122 -7.70 10.87 8.86
CA HIS A 122 -6.33 11.39 8.89
C HIS A 122 -5.53 10.66 9.99
N TYR A 123 -4.38 10.11 9.61
CA TYR A 123 -3.51 9.34 10.51
C TYR A 123 -3.15 10.15 11.77
N ASP A 124 -2.61 11.36 11.59
CA ASP A 124 -2.09 12.20 12.69
C ASP A 124 -3.17 12.63 13.70
N LEU A 125 -4.44 12.67 13.27
CA LEU A 125 -5.56 13.11 14.11
C LEU A 125 -6.27 11.96 14.82
N HIS A 126 -6.28 10.77 14.23
CA HIS A 126 -7.18 9.69 14.63
C HIS A 126 -6.47 8.42 15.07
N PHE A 127 -5.36 8.01 14.44
CA PHE A 127 -4.81 6.67 14.64
C PHE A 127 -4.45 6.39 16.09
N LYS A 128 -3.59 7.23 16.68
CA LYS A 128 -3.19 7.09 18.09
C LYS A 128 -4.38 7.19 19.05
N LYS A 129 -5.31 8.12 18.80
CA LYS A 129 -6.50 8.33 19.64
C LYS A 129 -7.44 7.13 19.61
N ASP A 130 -7.62 6.51 18.45
CA ASP A 130 -8.47 5.33 18.30
C ASP A 130 -7.80 4.11 18.93
N ALA A 131 -6.47 3.97 18.77
CA ALA A 131 -5.67 2.93 19.42
C ALA A 131 -5.69 3.02 20.95
N GLU A 132 -5.47 4.20 21.53
CA GLU A 132 -5.53 4.45 22.98
C GLU A 132 -6.89 4.09 23.59
N LYS A 133 -7.96 4.26 22.80
CA LYS A 133 -9.34 3.97 23.22
C LYS A 133 -9.76 2.53 22.97
N GLY A 134 -8.91 1.71 22.36
CA GLY A 134 -9.27 0.36 21.94
C GLY A 134 -10.37 0.33 20.88
N LYS A 135 -10.32 1.27 19.93
CA LYS A 135 -11.34 1.46 18.87
C LYS A 135 -10.81 1.25 17.46
N LEU A 136 -9.64 0.63 17.30
CA LEU A 136 -9.16 0.30 15.96
C LEU A 136 -10.09 -0.76 15.33
N PRO A 137 -10.53 -0.56 14.07
CA PRO A 137 -11.35 -1.52 13.34
C PRO A 137 -10.65 -2.87 13.11
N SER A 138 -11.42 -3.88 12.71
CA SER A 138 -10.90 -5.22 12.39
C SER A 138 -9.79 -5.19 11.33
N LEU A 139 -9.96 -4.40 10.27
CA LEU A 139 -8.87 -4.11 9.33
C LEU A 139 -8.50 -2.62 9.41
N THR A 140 -7.27 -2.34 9.83
CA THR A 140 -6.70 -0.99 9.87
C THR A 140 -5.56 -0.89 8.88
N VAL A 141 -5.64 0.07 7.96
CA VAL A 141 -4.61 0.34 6.95
C VAL A 141 -3.94 1.68 7.25
N ILE A 142 -2.61 1.70 7.22
CA ILE A 142 -1.80 2.91 7.35
C ILE A 142 -1.26 3.28 5.97
N GLU A 143 -1.51 4.50 5.52
CA GLU A 143 -0.96 5.04 4.27
C GLU A 143 0.03 6.17 4.59
N PRO A 144 1.30 6.04 4.16
CA PRO A 144 2.35 6.99 4.47
C PRO A 144 2.20 8.32 3.70
N ARG A 145 3.20 9.18 3.85
CA ARG A 145 3.46 10.34 3.00
C ARG A 145 4.30 9.89 1.81
N TYR A 146 3.86 10.26 0.61
CA TYR A 146 4.50 9.90 -0.65
C TYR A 146 5.27 11.07 -1.26
N PHE A 147 5.00 12.31 -0.82
CA PHE A 147 5.63 13.50 -1.38
C PHE A 147 6.77 13.99 -0.48
N ASP A 148 8.00 13.89 -0.95
CA ASP A 148 9.20 14.25 -0.17
C ASP A 148 9.42 15.76 -0.13
N ILE A 149 8.75 16.43 0.83
CA ILE A 149 8.88 17.87 1.05
C ILE A 149 9.76 18.19 2.27
N LYS A 150 10.38 19.38 2.32
CA LYS A 150 11.38 19.71 3.34
C LYS A 150 10.83 19.73 4.76
N ILE A 151 9.64 20.28 4.94
CA ILE A 151 9.00 20.44 6.25
C ILE A 151 8.44 19.10 6.77
N LEU A 152 7.97 18.26 5.84
CA LEU A 152 7.27 17.01 6.17
C LEU A 152 7.69 15.90 5.19
N PRO A 153 8.92 15.37 5.30
CA PRO A 153 9.49 14.46 4.30
C PRO A 153 8.69 13.17 4.10
N ALA A 154 8.84 12.54 2.94
CA ALA A 154 8.21 11.25 2.69
C ALA A 154 8.74 10.18 3.66
N ASN A 155 7.90 9.18 3.94
CA ASN A 155 8.18 8.11 4.91
C ASN A 155 7.63 6.75 4.44
N ASP A 156 7.64 6.54 3.12
CA ASP A 156 7.16 5.36 2.41
C ASP A 156 8.27 4.41 1.96
N ASP A 157 9.54 4.71 2.33
CA ASP A 157 10.74 3.97 1.92
C ASP A 157 10.97 3.88 0.39
N HIS A 158 10.29 4.72 -0.41
CA HIS A 158 10.48 4.72 -1.86
C HIS A 158 11.94 5.07 -2.22
N PRO A 159 12.54 4.45 -3.26
CA PRO A 159 13.87 4.81 -3.74
C PRO A 159 14.00 6.33 -3.95
N SER A 160 15.08 6.94 -3.43
CA SER A 160 15.33 8.39 -3.27
C SER A 160 14.84 9.07 -1.98
N HIS A 161 13.87 8.49 -1.26
CA HIS A 161 13.46 8.99 0.05
C HIS A 161 14.37 8.43 1.16
N ASP A 162 14.39 9.11 2.32
CA ASP A 162 15.19 8.65 3.46
C ASP A 162 14.48 7.49 4.18
N VAL A 163 15.05 6.28 4.09
CA VAL A 163 14.55 5.07 4.78
C VAL A 163 14.52 5.25 6.31
N ALA A 164 15.27 6.21 6.86
CA ALA A 164 15.12 6.58 8.27
C ALA A 164 13.71 7.06 8.62
N ASN A 165 12.99 7.69 7.68
CA ASN A 165 11.64 8.19 7.93
C ASN A 165 10.59 7.08 7.92
N GLY A 166 10.71 6.07 7.05
CA GLY A 166 9.82 4.90 7.09
C GLY A 166 10.02 4.09 8.37
N GLN A 167 11.27 3.91 8.82
CA GLN A 167 11.56 3.32 10.13
C GLN A 167 10.90 4.09 11.28
N LYS A 168 10.91 5.43 11.25
CA LYS A 168 10.22 6.25 12.27
C LYS A 168 8.71 6.07 12.23
N LEU A 169 8.10 5.96 11.04
CA LEU A 169 6.68 5.66 10.91
C LEU A 169 6.35 4.29 11.51
N VAL A 170 7.12 3.26 11.16
CA VAL A 170 6.92 1.89 11.67
C VAL A 170 7.11 1.84 13.19
N LYS A 171 8.12 2.52 13.73
CA LYS A 171 8.31 2.69 15.18
C LYS A 171 7.10 3.36 15.84
N GLN A 172 6.60 4.45 15.27
CA GLN A 172 5.42 5.15 15.80
C GLN A 172 4.19 4.24 15.81
N VAL A 173 3.94 3.50 14.72
CA VAL A 173 2.82 2.56 14.61
C VAL A 173 2.97 1.44 15.63
N TYR A 174 4.13 0.79 15.70
CA TYR A 174 4.41 -0.27 16.67
C TYR A 174 4.18 0.20 18.10
N GLU A 175 4.80 1.31 18.51
CA GLU A 175 4.72 1.79 19.90
C GLU A 175 3.28 2.23 20.26
N THR A 176 2.54 2.76 19.29
CA THR A 176 1.11 3.07 19.45
C THR A 176 0.26 1.81 19.68
N LEU A 177 0.48 0.76 18.88
CA LEU A 177 -0.23 -0.51 19.04
C LEU A 177 0.20 -1.22 20.32
N ARG A 178 1.49 -1.18 20.66
CA ARG A 178 2.06 -1.79 21.87
C ARG A 178 1.50 -1.20 23.17
N ALA A 179 1.15 0.08 23.14
CA ALA A 179 0.50 0.80 24.25
C ALA A 179 -1.03 0.67 24.25
N SER A 180 -1.64 0.14 23.18
CA SER A 180 -3.09 0.00 23.06
C SER A 180 -3.63 -1.14 23.94
N PRO A 181 -4.83 -1.01 24.53
CA PRO A 181 -5.52 -2.15 25.14
C PRO A 181 -5.81 -3.29 24.14
N GLN A 182 -5.77 -3.03 22.82
CA GLN A 182 -5.94 -4.05 21.78
C GLN A 182 -4.63 -4.76 21.38
N TRP A 183 -3.50 -4.51 22.05
CA TRP A 183 -2.20 -5.11 21.71
C TRP A 183 -2.27 -6.65 21.58
N ASN A 184 -2.92 -7.33 22.52
CA ASN A 184 -3.06 -8.78 22.52
C ASN A 184 -4.08 -9.31 21.49
N GLU A 185 -4.78 -8.42 20.79
CA GLU A 185 -5.76 -8.74 19.74
C GLU A 185 -5.27 -8.26 18.35
N THR A 186 -4.02 -7.79 18.26
CA THR A 186 -3.48 -7.17 17.06
C THR A 186 -2.48 -8.08 16.34
N LEU A 187 -2.63 -8.13 15.02
CA LEU A 187 -1.62 -8.62 14.08
C LEU A 187 -1.18 -7.45 13.20
N PHE A 188 0.04 -6.97 13.38
CA PHE A 188 0.60 -5.87 12.61
C PHE A 188 1.48 -6.41 11.49
N ILE A 189 1.18 -6.03 10.24
CA ILE A 189 1.88 -6.47 9.03
C ILE A 189 2.61 -5.26 8.45
N ILE A 190 3.91 -5.41 8.21
CA ILE A 190 4.75 -4.47 7.48
C ILE A 190 5.16 -5.18 6.20
N THR A 191 4.78 -4.63 5.05
CA THR A 191 5.11 -5.20 3.73
C THR A 191 5.30 -4.10 2.72
N TYR A 192 5.95 -4.44 1.60
CA TYR A 192 6.20 -3.54 0.49
C TYR A 192 5.42 -4.02 -0.74
N ASP A 193 5.07 -3.09 -1.61
CA ASP A 193 4.36 -3.32 -2.87
C ASP A 193 5.29 -3.93 -3.92
N GLU A 194 6.52 -3.45 -4.03
CA GLU A 194 7.54 -3.99 -4.92
C GLU A 194 8.97 -3.76 -4.36
N HIS A 195 9.99 -4.15 -5.11
CA HIS A 195 11.40 -4.23 -4.67
C HIS A 195 12.24 -2.95 -4.88
N GLY A 196 11.67 -1.85 -5.39
CA GLY A 196 12.35 -0.60 -5.70
C GLY A 196 13.32 -0.68 -6.89
N GLY A 197 13.29 -1.77 -7.66
CA GLY A 197 14.28 -2.06 -8.71
C GLY A 197 15.57 -2.71 -8.21
N PHE A 198 15.72 -2.93 -6.90
CA PHE A 198 16.94 -3.47 -6.29
C PHE A 198 17.05 -4.98 -6.40
N TYR A 199 18.28 -5.47 -6.46
CA TYR A 199 18.58 -6.89 -6.60
C TYR A 199 18.08 -7.72 -5.41
N ASP A 200 17.45 -8.84 -5.73
CA ASP A 200 17.26 -9.97 -4.82
C ASP A 200 17.77 -11.26 -5.49
N HIS A 201 18.37 -12.13 -4.68
CA HIS A 201 18.99 -13.37 -5.15
C HIS A 201 18.00 -14.54 -5.26
N VAL A 202 16.86 -14.47 -4.59
CA VAL A 202 15.85 -15.52 -4.57
C VAL A 202 15.12 -15.54 -5.90
N GLU A 203 15.07 -16.70 -6.53
CA GLU A 203 14.33 -16.89 -7.77
C GLU A 203 12.83 -16.69 -7.57
N THR A 204 12.23 -15.92 -8.47
CA THR A 204 10.81 -15.62 -8.48
C THR A 204 10.01 -16.83 -8.98
N PRO A 205 8.89 -17.19 -8.33
CA PRO A 205 7.99 -18.21 -8.85
C PRO A 205 7.40 -17.81 -10.21
N VAL A 206 7.72 -18.57 -11.26
CA VAL A 206 7.29 -18.32 -12.64
C VAL A 206 6.41 -19.42 -13.23
N ASP A 207 6.29 -20.56 -12.54
CA ASP A 207 5.56 -21.72 -13.04
C ASP A 207 4.29 -21.97 -12.22
N ASN A 208 3.19 -22.27 -12.91
CA ASN A 208 1.91 -22.69 -12.33
C ASN A 208 1.31 -21.71 -11.30
N VAL A 209 1.64 -20.42 -11.38
CA VAL A 209 0.95 -19.37 -10.60
C VAL A 209 -0.40 -19.10 -11.30
N PRO A 210 -1.55 -19.25 -10.62
CA PRO A 210 -2.84 -19.15 -11.29
C PRO A 210 -3.17 -17.70 -11.64
N SER A 211 -3.52 -17.43 -12.90
CA SER A 211 -4.11 -16.14 -13.30
C SER A 211 -5.30 -15.80 -12.40
N PRO A 212 -5.38 -14.58 -11.85
CA PRO A 212 -6.34 -14.27 -10.80
C PRO A 212 -7.79 -14.38 -11.28
N ASP A 213 -8.08 -13.84 -12.45
CA ASP A 213 -9.44 -13.64 -12.96
C ASP A 213 -9.58 -13.89 -14.47
N GLY A 214 -8.54 -14.44 -15.11
CA GLY A 214 -8.49 -14.70 -16.55
C GLY A 214 -8.24 -13.47 -17.42
N ASN A 215 -8.09 -12.29 -16.83
CA ASN A 215 -7.69 -11.09 -17.58
C ASN A 215 -6.23 -11.19 -18.02
N THR A 216 -5.92 -10.55 -19.14
CA THR A 216 -4.55 -10.35 -19.62
C THR A 216 -4.19 -8.87 -19.59
N GLY A 217 -2.89 -8.60 -19.58
CA GLY A 217 -2.35 -7.27 -19.86
C GLY A 217 -2.76 -6.77 -21.24
N PRO A 218 -2.58 -5.46 -21.50
CA PRO A 218 -2.86 -4.88 -22.81
C PRO A 218 -1.95 -5.45 -23.90
N ALA A 219 -2.36 -5.29 -25.15
CA ALA A 219 -1.50 -5.53 -26.31
C ALA A 219 -0.25 -4.63 -26.28
N PRO A 220 0.89 -5.06 -26.86
CA PRO A 220 1.08 -6.30 -27.60
C PRO A 220 1.46 -7.51 -26.73
N ASP A 221 1.80 -7.30 -25.46
CA ASP A 221 2.45 -8.34 -24.63
C ASP A 221 1.47 -9.33 -23.99
N PHE A 222 0.21 -8.94 -23.79
CA PHE A 222 -0.85 -9.80 -23.23
C PHE A 222 -0.42 -10.56 -21.96
N PHE A 223 0.23 -9.86 -21.03
CA PHE A 223 0.76 -10.45 -19.80
C PHE A 223 -0.32 -11.27 -19.06
N LYS A 224 -0.05 -12.56 -18.82
CA LYS A 224 -1.07 -13.51 -18.36
C LYS A 224 -1.30 -13.51 -16.85
N PHE A 225 -0.47 -12.79 -16.10
CA PHE A 225 -0.43 -12.82 -14.64
C PHE A 225 -0.18 -14.23 -14.08
N ASP A 226 0.55 -15.07 -14.80
CA ASP A 226 0.87 -16.46 -14.44
C ASP A 226 2.27 -16.63 -13.80
N ARG A 227 2.85 -15.52 -13.33
CA ARG A 227 4.10 -15.47 -12.57
C ARG A 227 4.07 -14.37 -11.52
N LEU A 228 4.92 -14.48 -10.50
CA LEU A 228 5.14 -13.46 -9.47
C LEU A 228 6.30 -12.54 -9.84
N GLY A 229 6.44 -11.44 -9.08
CA GLY A 229 7.58 -10.55 -9.15
C GLY A 229 8.65 -10.88 -8.12
N VAL A 230 9.56 -9.93 -7.92
CA VAL A 230 10.71 -10.07 -7.03
C VAL A 230 10.27 -10.14 -5.57
N ARG A 231 11.05 -10.84 -4.74
CA ARG A 231 10.82 -10.92 -3.29
C ARG A 231 10.82 -9.52 -2.68
N VAL A 232 9.88 -9.28 -1.76
CA VAL A 232 9.76 -8.05 -0.98
C VAL A 232 9.87 -8.37 0.52
N PRO A 233 10.33 -7.42 1.36
CA PRO A 233 10.35 -7.63 2.80
C PRO A 233 8.93 -7.75 3.35
N THR A 234 8.69 -8.72 4.23
CA THR A 234 7.45 -8.79 5.02
C THR A 234 7.75 -9.23 6.44
N ILE A 235 7.31 -8.41 7.39
CA ILE A 235 7.46 -8.62 8.84
C ILE A 235 6.06 -8.66 9.46
N ILE A 236 5.82 -9.65 10.31
CA ILE A 236 4.57 -9.76 11.05
C ILE A 236 4.85 -9.71 12.54
N VAL A 237 4.10 -8.86 13.22
CA VAL A 237 4.28 -8.48 14.63
C VAL A 237 3.00 -8.77 15.41
N SER A 238 3.11 -9.57 16.46
CA SER A 238 2.03 -9.83 17.42
C SER A 238 2.63 -10.47 18.68
N PRO A 239 2.07 -10.25 19.87
CA PRO A 239 2.53 -10.95 21.08
C PRO A 239 2.28 -12.46 21.02
N TRP A 240 1.52 -12.95 20.05
CA TRP A 240 1.27 -14.39 19.84
C TRP A 240 2.35 -15.10 19.00
N ILE A 241 3.40 -14.39 18.60
CA ILE A 241 4.48 -14.92 17.74
C ILE A 241 5.71 -15.24 18.59
N LYS A 242 6.29 -16.42 18.37
CA LYS A 242 7.58 -16.80 18.99
C LYS A 242 8.69 -15.85 18.55
N LYS A 243 9.59 -15.53 19.47
CA LYS A 243 10.73 -14.65 19.20
C LYS A 243 11.62 -15.23 18.09
N GLY A 244 12.02 -14.40 17.12
CA GLY A 244 12.94 -14.79 16.04
C GLY A 244 12.38 -15.82 15.09
N THR A 245 11.08 -15.75 14.77
CA THR A 245 10.42 -16.67 13.85
C THR A 245 10.82 -16.35 12.41
N ILE A 246 11.24 -17.37 11.65
CA ILE A 246 11.46 -17.26 10.20
C ILE A 246 10.38 -18.08 9.50
N VAL A 247 9.62 -17.44 8.62
CA VAL A 247 8.57 -18.07 7.84
C VAL A 247 9.05 -18.20 6.40
N THR A 248 9.21 -19.43 5.94
CA THR A 248 9.77 -19.70 4.61
C THR A 248 8.71 -19.99 3.56
N ARG A 249 8.11 -21.19 3.55
CA ARG A 249 7.06 -21.53 2.58
C ARG A 249 5.71 -21.72 3.29
N PRO A 250 4.59 -21.42 2.63
CA PRO A 250 3.29 -21.74 3.17
C PRO A 250 3.02 -23.25 3.12
N ASN A 251 2.09 -23.70 3.95
CA ASN A 251 1.65 -25.11 4.00
C ASN A 251 0.52 -25.45 3.02
N GLY A 252 0.22 -24.57 2.06
CA GLY A 252 -0.91 -24.68 1.14
C GLY A 252 -1.62 -23.35 0.93
N PRO A 253 -2.76 -23.32 0.22
CA PRO A 253 -3.64 -24.46 -0.08
C PRO A 253 -3.21 -25.39 -1.23
N ALA A 254 -2.25 -24.99 -2.07
CA ALA A 254 -1.66 -25.85 -3.10
C ALA A 254 -0.19 -26.16 -2.77
N GLU A 255 0.35 -27.25 -3.33
CA GLU A 255 1.76 -27.63 -3.11
C GLU A 255 2.75 -26.55 -3.57
N ASN A 256 2.36 -25.76 -4.58
CA ASN A 256 3.16 -24.66 -5.11
C ASN A 256 2.72 -23.28 -4.60
N SER A 257 1.84 -23.19 -3.58
CA SER A 257 1.47 -21.92 -2.97
C SER A 257 2.71 -21.17 -2.49
N GLU A 258 2.71 -19.85 -2.66
CA GLU A 258 3.75 -18.95 -2.14
C GLU A 258 3.08 -17.83 -1.33
N PHE A 259 3.87 -17.12 -0.54
CA PHE A 259 3.40 -15.87 0.05
C PHE A 259 3.56 -14.73 -0.95
N GLU A 260 2.48 -14.02 -1.22
CA GLU A 260 2.45 -12.82 -2.05
C GLU A 260 1.32 -11.90 -1.60
N HIS A 261 1.10 -10.76 -2.26
CA HIS A 261 0.15 -9.75 -1.80
C HIS A 261 -1.26 -10.28 -1.54
N SER A 262 -1.74 -11.26 -2.30
CA SER A 262 -3.05 -11.89 -2.09
C SER A 262 -3.10 -12.87 -0.89
N SER A 263 -1.96 -13.18 -0.27
CA SER A 263 -1.89 -13.85 1.04
C SER A 263 -2.57 -13.03 2.15
N ILE A 264 -2.60 -11.70 2.02
CA ILE A 264 -3.27 -10.81 2.98
C ILE A 264 -4.78 -11.03 2.97
N PRO A 265 -5.51 -10.84 1.85
CA PRO A 265 -6.95 -11.07 1.80
C PRO A 265 -7.31 -12.54 2.07
N ALA A 266 -6.49 -13.50 1.63
CA ALA A 266 -6.67 -14.91 1.96
C ALA A 266 -6.61 -15.17 3.47
N THR A 267 -5.63 -14.59 4.16
CA THR A 267 -5.48 -14.73 5.62
C THR A 267 -6.60 -14.00 6.37
N ILE A 268 -6.99 -12.80 5.95
CA ILE A 268 -8.12 -12.06 6.55
C ILE A 268 -9.41 -12.87 6.43
N LYS A 269 -9.68 -13.45 5.26
CA LYS A 269 -10.83 -14.34 5.04
C LYS A 269 -10.82 -15.51 6.01
N LYS A 270 -9.67 -16.15 6.22
CA LYS A 270 -9.52 -17.28 7.13
C LYS A 270 -9.67 -16.89 8.59
N MET A 271 -8.97 -15.84 9.05
CA MET A 271 -9.00 -15.37 10.43
C MET A 271 -10.40 -14.90 10.87
N TYR A 272 -11.15 -14.25 9.99
CA TYR A 272 -12.51 -13.81 10.29
C TYR A 272 -13.60 -14.80 9.87
N ASN A 273 -13.21 -15.97 9.33
CA ASN A 273 -14.12 -16.99 8.83
C ASN A 273 -15.21 -16.40 7.89
N LEU A 274 -14.78 -15.59 6.91
CA LEU A 274 -15.71 -14.92 6.00
C LEU A 274 -16.37 -15.96 5.07
N PRO A 275 -17.71 -16.01 5.00
CA PRO A 275 -18.45 -17.01 4.21
C PRO A 275 -18.43 -16.74 2.70
N SER A 276 -18.10 -15.53 2.27
CA SER A 276 -17.99 -15.17 0.85
C SER A 276 -16.93 -16.02 0.15
N ASN A 277 -17.04 -16.25 -1.16
CA ASN A 277 -15.95 -16.84 -1.93
C ASN A 277 -14.66 -16.01 -1.80
N PHE A 278 -13.51 -16.61 -2.14
CA PHE A 278 -12.29 -15.86 -2.42
C PHE A 278 -12.56 -14.78 -3.50
N LEU A 279 -11.78 -13.70 -3.49
CA LEU A 279 -11.93 -12.59 -4.41
C LEU A 279 -11.61 -13.03 -5.85
N THR A 280 -10.64 -13.93 -5.99
CA THR A 280 -10.03 -14.39 -7.24
C THR A 280 -9.49 -15.82 -7.09
N HIS A 281 -8.91 -16.38 -8.14
CA HIS A 281 -8.12 -17.61 -8.02
C HIS A 281 -6.77 -17.38 -7.32
N ARG A 282 -6.27 -16.13 -7.28
CA ARG A 282 -4.96 -15.82 -6.70
C ARG A 282 -4.99 -15.89 -5.18
N ASP A 283 -5.95 -15.25 -4.52
CA ASP A 283 -6.13 -15.37 -3.06
C ASP A 283 -6.67 -16.74 -2.63
N ALA A 284 -7.33 -17.48 -3.53
CA ALA A 284 -7.66 -18.89 -3.29
C ALA A 284 -6.44 -19.81 -3.33
N TRP A 285 -5.36 -19.41 -4.01
CA TRP A 285 -4.11 -20.16 -4.13
C TRP A 285 -3.01 -19.67 -3.17
N ALA A 286 -3.02 -18.40 -2.80
CA ALA A 286 -1.98 -17.79 -1.98
C ALA A 286 -1.86 -18.44 -0.60
N GLY A 287 -0.63 -18.52 -0.09
CA GLY A 287 -0.38 -19.03 1.24
C GLY A 287 -1.02 -18.15 2.33
N THR A 288 -1.67 -18.76 3.33
CA THR A 288 -2.15 -18.03 4.51
C THR A 288 -1.16 -18.14 5.66
N PHE A 289 -1.12 -17.13 6.54
CA PHE A 289 -0.11 -17.02 7.61
C PHE A 289 -0.71 -16.91 9.03
N GLU A 290 -1.99 -17.22 9.21
CA GLU A 290 -2.64 -17.21 10.52
C GLU A 290 -2.03 -18.22 11.50
N SER A 291 -1.40 -19.29 11.00
CA SER A 291 -0.76 -20.30 11.86
C SER A 291 0.39 -19.72 12.69
N VAL A 292 1.01 -18.62 12.24
CA VAL A 292 2.14 -17.97 12.92
C VAL A 292 1.74 -17.41 14.29
N VAL A 293 0.45 -17.08 14.49
CA VAL A 293 -0.10 -16.65 15.79
C VAL A 293 -0.80 -17.78 16.56
N GLY A 294 -0.79 -19.01 16.04
CA GLY A 294 -1.46 -20.16 16.65
C GLY A 294 -0.57 -21.03 17.54
N GLU A 295 0.75 -20.76 17.58
CA GLU A 295 1.72 -21.64 18.25
C GLU A 295 1.83 -21.44 19.77
N LEU A 296 1.41 -20.29 20.28
CA LEU A 296 1.50 -19.94 21.70
C LEU A 296 0.14 -20.10 22.38
N THR A 297 0.16 -20.58 23.62
CA THR A 297 -1.06 -20.71 24.46
C THR A 297 -1.42 -19.45 25.23
N SER A 298 -0.50 -18.48 25.28
CA SER A 298 -0.70 -17.17 25.93
C SER A 298 0.16 -16.10 25.21
N PRO A 299 -0.29 -14.84 25.16
CA PRO A 299 0.49 -13.77 24.55
C PRO A 299 1.77 -13.52 25.35
N ARG A 300 2.85 -13.22 24.65
CA ARG A 300 4.14 -12.86 25.23
C ARG A 300 4.06 -11.55 26.01
N THR A 301 4.63 -11.55 27.20
CA THR A 301 4.75 -10.36 28.05
C THR A 301 6.09 -9.64 27.91
N ASP A 302 7.03 -10.22 27.14
CA ASP A 302 8.40 -9.73 26.95
C ASP A 302 8.60 -8.92 25.66
N CYS A 303 7.51 -8.60 24.92
CA CYS A 303 7.59 -7.79 23.71
C CYS A 303 8.12 -6.37 24.02
N PRO A 304 9.07 -5.83 23.24
CA PRO A 304 9.66 -4.52 23.48
C PRO A 304 8.62 -3.43 23.69
N VAL A 305 8.84 -2.55 24.67
CA VAL A 305 7.94 -1.40 24.90
C VAL A 305 8.24 -0.30 23.89
N THR A 306 9.52 -0.11 23.55
CA THR A 306 10.01 0.84 22.55
C THR A 306 10.95 0.15 21.57
N LEU A 307 11.08 0.71 20.37
CA LEU A 307 12.07 0.29 19.37
C LEU A 307 13.29 1.22 19.37
N PRO A 308 14.42 0.84 18.75
CA PRO A 308 15.60 1.69 18.68
C PRO A 308 15.35 3.05 18.03
N GLU A 309 16.16 4.04 18.39
CA GLU A 309 16.17 5.34 17.73
C GLU A 309 16.78 5.27 16.34
N VAL A 310 16.34 6.16 15.45
CA VAL A 310 16.70 6.16 14.04
C VAL A 310 17.38 7.46 13.66
N THR A 311 18.58 7.38 13.12
CA THR A 311 19.29 8.52 12.55
C THR A 311 19.01 8.64 11.05
N PRO A 312 18.97 9.86 10.48
CA PRO A 312 18.87 10.05 9.04
C PRO A 312 19.92 9.25 8.28
N LEU A 313 19.52 8.57 7.19
CA LEU A 313 20.44 7.77 6.37
C LEU A 313 20.90 8.53 5.13
N ARG A 314 20.04 9.39 4.57
CA ARG A 314 20.44 10.25 3.46
C ARG A 314 21.28 11.43 3.94
N LYS A 315 22.15 11.91 3.07
CA LYS A 315 22.99 13.10 3.32
C LYS A 315 22.41 14.39 2.74
N THR A 316 21.40 14.28 1.88
CA THR A 316 20.74 15.40 1.21
C THR A 316 19.44 15.76 1.92
N GLU A 317 18.97 16.98 1.72
CA GLU A 317 17.62 17.40 2.11
C GLU A 317 16.56 16.81 1.17
N ALA A 318 15.28 16.99 1.53
CA ALA A 318 14.18 16.64 0.65
C ALA A 318 14.21 17.52 -0.59
N ASP A 319 14.02 16.90 -1.75
CA ASP A 319 13.98 17.59 -3.03
C ASP A 319 12.52 17.82 -3.43
N GLU A 320 11.97 18.94 -2.93
CA GLU A 320 10.55 19.28 -3.13
C GLU A 320 10.26 19.95 -4.48
N ASP A 321 11.32 20.36 -5.20
CA ASP A 321 11.26 21.08 -6.47
C ASP A 321 11.48 20.15 -7.69
N ARG A 322 11.86 18.89 -7.47
CA ARG A 322 11.97 17.89 -8.55
C ARG A 322 10.61 17.56 -9.16
N GLN A 323 10.67 16.92 -10.34
CA GLN A 323 9.49 16.34 -10.98
C GLN A 323 8.93 15.16 -10.19
N LEU A 324 7.62 14.99 -10.29
CA LEU A 324 6.89 13.86 -9.70
C LEU A 324 7.45 12.51 -10.18
N SER A 325 7.57 11.55 -9.26
CA SER A 325 7.79 10.14 -9.62
C SER A 325 6.59 9.57 -10.38
N GLU A 326 6.73 8.40 -10.99
CA GLU A 326 5.61 7.71 -11.66
C GLU A 326 4.43 7.58 -10.69
N PHE A 327 4.64 7.00 -9.51
CA PHE A 327 3.58 6.81 -8.54
C PHE A 327 2.96 8.12 -8.02
N GLN A 328 3.77 9.16 -7.80
CA GLN A 328 3.25 10.48 -7.43
C GLN A 328 2.35 11.08 -8.53
N ASN A 329 2.70 10.88 -9.81
CA ASN A 329 1.83 11.27 -10.93
C ASN A 329 0.49 10.50 -10.88
N GLU A 330 0.50 9.20 -10.57
CA GLU A 330 -0.73 8.41 -10.45
C GLU A 330 -1.63 8.95 -9.32
N ILE A 331 -1.06 9.34 -8.19
CA ILE A 331 -1.80 9.93 -7.06
C ILE A 331 -2.38 11.30 -7.45
N VAL A 332 -1.62 12.15 -8.15
CA VAL A 332 -2.10 13.44 -8.64
C VAL A 332 -3.23 13.28 -9.64
N GLN A 333 -3.13 12.31 -10.56
CA GLN A 333 -4.21 12.01 -11.49
C GLN A 333 -5.46 11.47 -10.78
N LEU A 334 -5.30 10.62 -9.75
CA LEU A 334 -6.41 10.18 -8.91
C LEU A 334 -7.09 11.38 -8.25
N ALA A 335 -6.31 12.27 -7.65
CA ALA A 335 -6.80 13.49 -7.02
C ALA A 335 -7.61 14.35 -8.01
N ALA A 336 -7.13 14.50 -9.24
CA ALA A 336 -7.82 15.22 -10.31
C ALA A 336 -9.17 14.59 -10.67
N VAL A 337 -9.23 13.27 -10.77
CA VAL A 337 -10.50 12.54 -10.97
C VAL A 337 -11.46 12.82 -9.82
N LEU A 338 -10.99 12.66 -8.58
CA LEU A 338 -11.82 12.84 -7.38
C LEU A 338 -12.42 14.24 -7.26
N LYS A 339 -11.73 15.28 -7.73
CA LYS A 339 -12.20 16.67 -7.66
C LYS A 339 -12.87 17.20 -8.95
N GLY A 340 -13.01 16.35 -9.96
CA GLY A 340 -13.68 16.66 -11.23
C GLY A 340 -12.80 17.22 -12.35
N ASP A 341 -11.52 17.48 -12.10
CA ASP A 341 -10.60 18.12 -13.06
C ASP A 341 -10.30 17.22 -14.28
N HIS A 342 -10.66 15.93 -14.22
CA HIS A 342 -10.57 14.99 -15.35
C HIS A 342 -11.47 15.35 -16.54
N HIS A 343 -12.42 16.28 -16.36
CA HIS A 343 -13.21 16.86 -17.44
C HIS A 343 -12.51 18.00 -18.20
N LEU A 344 -11.36 18.49 -17.71
CA LEU A 344 -10.61 19.56 -18.38
C LEU A 344 -9.89 19.02 -19.61
N THR A 345 -9.80 19.83 -20.67
CA THR A 345 -9.07 19.47 -21.90
C THR A 345 -7.59 19.27 -21.66
N SER A 346 -7.03 19.90 -20.62
CA SER A 346 -5.63 19.77 -20.21
C SER A 346 -5.33 18.43 -19.50
N PHE A 347 -6.35 17.62 -19.16
CA PHE A 347 -6.14 16.37 -18.43
C PHE A 347 -5.73 15.18 -19.33
N PRO A 348 -4.70 14.41 -18.94
CA PRO A 348 -3.83 14.58 -17.78
C PRO A 348 -2.56 15.39 -18.11
N ASP A 349 -2.10 15.32 -19.36
CA ASP A 349 -0.70 15.60 -19.69
C ASP A 349 -0.31 17.08 -19.57
N GLU A 350 -1.21 18.00 -19.89
CA GLU A 350 -0.93 19.44 -19.75
C GLU A 350 -1.14 19.94 -18.32
N LEU A 351 -2.10 19.33 -17.60
CA LEU A 351 -2.48 19.77 -16.25
C LEU A 351 -1.36 19.53 -15.22
N PHE A 352 -0.54 18.51 -15.43
CA PHE A 352 0.54 18.13 -14.50
C PHE A 352 1.93 18.32 -15.08
N LYS A 353 2.04 18.88 -16.30
CA LYS A 353 3.32 19.12 -16.95
C LYS A 353 4.18 20.02 -16.08
N ASN A 354 5.37 19.54 -15.72
CA ASN A 354 6.35 20.24 -14.87
C ASN A 354 5.90 20.50 -13.43
N MET A 355 4.85 19.83 -12.94
CA MET A 355 4.45 19.91 -11.55
C MET A 355 5.58 19.39 -10.66
N THR A 356 5.93 20.18 -9.64
CA THR A 356 6.92 19.80 -8.62
C THR A 356 6.31 18.86 -7.57
N VAL A 357 7.15 18.14 -6.83
CA VAL A 357 6.72 17.32 -5.68
C VAL A 357 5.87 18.10 -4.70
N LYS A 358 6.26 19.35 -4.40
CA LYS A 358 5.49 20.23 -3.51
C LYS A 358 4.12 20.59 -4.05
N GLU A 359 4.05 21.02 -5.31
CA GLU A 359 2.79 21.39 -5.96
C GLU A 359 1.84 20.19 -6.09
N GLY A 360 2.38 19.01 -6.44
CA GLY A 360 1.62 17.77 -6.50
C GLY A 360 1.01 17.39 -5.15
N ARG A 361 1.80 17.50 -4.07
CA ARG A 361 1.32 17.27 -2.71
C ARG A 361 0.15 18.19 -2.35
N ASP A 362 0.32 19.49 -2.55
CA ASP A 362 -0.68 20.48 -2.17
C ASP A 362 -1.96 20.32 -2.99
N TYR A 363 -1.83 20.00 -4.28
CA TYR A 363 -2.96 19.65 -5.15
C TYR A 363 -3.72 18.44 -4.62
N VAL A 364 -3.02 17.36 -4.28
CA VAL A 364 -3.60 16.10 -3.78
C VAL A 364 -4.34 16.31 -2.47
N ILE A 365 -3.72 16.98 -1.49
CA ILE A 365 -4.34 17.25 -0.19
C ILE A 365 -5.63 18.05 -0.38
N GLY A 366 -5.60 19.11 -1.20
CA GLY A 366 -6.78 19.92 -1.50
C GLY A 366 -7.89 19.14 -2.20
N ALA A 367 -7.53 18.29 -3.17
CA ALA A 367 -8.47 17.45 -3.91
C ALA A 367 -9.18 16.42 -3.02
N VAL A 368 -8.40 15.68 -2.21
CA VAL A 368 -8.92 14.66 -1.29
C VAL A 368 -9.84 15.30 -0.25
N ALA A 369 -9.46 16.47 0.30
CA ALA A 369 -10.29 17.21 1.24
C ALA A 369 -11.64 17.61 0.61
N ARG A 370 -11.63 18.15 -0.62
CA ARG A 370 -12.86 18.51 -1.35
C ARG A 370 -13.76 17.30 -1.59
N PHE A 371 -13.20 16.19 -2.07
CA PHE A 371 -13.95 14.96 -2.33
C PHE A 371 -14.60 14.41 -1.06
N LYS A 372 -13.87 14.40 0.06
CA LYS A 372 -14.40 13.96 1.36
C LYS A 372 -15.52 14.85 1.87
N THR A 373 -15.36 16.18 1.76
CA THR A 373 -16.41 17.12 2.17
C THR A 373 -17.68 16.92 1.34
N ALA A 374 -17.56 16.86 0.02
CA ALA A 374 -18.70 16.64 -0.87
C ALA A 374 -19.38 15.28 -0.60
N SER A 375 -18.60 14.22 -0.36
CA SER A 375 -19.13 12.90 0.02
C SER A 375 -19.90 12.93 1.34
N ARG A 376 -19.36 13.64 2.34
CA ARG A 376 -20.03 13.80 3.64
C ARG A 376 -21.34 14.58 3.51
N GLU A 377 -21.34 15.67 2.73
CA GLU A 377 -22.53 16.48 2.49
C GLU A 377 -23.61 15.68 1.77
N ALA A 378 -23.26 14.97 0.69
CA ALA A 378 -24.18 14.11 -0.05
C ALA A 378 -24.81 13.03 0.86
N PHE A 379 -24.00 12.40 1.72
CA PHE A 379 -24.49 11.43 2.69
C PHE A 379 -25.48 12.05 3.70
N ILE A 380 -25.16 13.24 4.25
CA ILE A 380 -26.06 13.97 5.17
C ILE A 380 -27.37 14.37 4.48
N MET A 381 -27.32 14.68 3.18
CA MET A 381 -28.49 15.01 2.37
C MET A 381 -29.35 13.80 1.98
N GLY A 382 -28.99 12.58 2.41
CA GLY A 382 -29.76 11.36 2.15
C GLY A 382 -29.55 10.78 0.75
N ALA A 383 -28.43 11.08 0.09
CA ALA A 383 -28.06 10.41 -1.15
C ALA A 383 -27.84 8.91 -0.90
N ASP A 384 -28.12 8.09 -1.93
CA ASP A 384 -27.97 6.64 -1.85
C ASP A 384 -26.53 6.24 -1.45
N GLU A 385 -26.39 5.36 -0.46
CA GLU A 385 -25.07 5.03 0.09
C GLU A 385 -24.15 4.32 -0.92
N SER A 386 -24.70 3.75 -2.00
CA SER A 386 -23.95 3.15 -3.09
C SER A 386 -23.47 4.16 -4.14
N ALA A 387 -23.96 5.40 -4.09
CA ALA A 387 -23.56 6.46 -5.00
C ALA A 387 -22.10 6.86 -4.82
N ILE A 388 -21.52 7.41 -5.89
CA ILE A 388 -20.21 8.06 -5.91
C ILE A 388 -20.45 9.52 -6.25
N VAL A 389 -19.84 10.44 -5.50
CA VAL A 389 -19.94 11.87 -5.83
C VAL A 389 -19.19 12.15 -7.11
N ASP A 390 -19.92 12.64 -8.11
CA ASP A 390 -19.36 13.16 -9.35
C ASP A 390 -19.12 14.66 -9.20
N MET A 391 -17.85 15.04 -9.02
CA MET A 391 -17.46 16.44 -8.84
C MET A 391 -17.24 17.11 -10.19
N ARG A 392 -17.62 18.39 -10.31
CA ARG A 392 -17.26 19.22 -11.46
C ARG A 392 -16.01 20.06 -11.16
N PRO A 393 -15.19 20.41 -12.18
CA PRO A 393 -14.08 21.34 -12.01
C PRO A 393 -14.55 22.63 -11.34
N SER A 394 -13.72 23.21 -10.47
CA SER A 394 -14.01 24.54 -9.93
C SER A 394 -13.78 25.60 -11.00
N LEU A 395 -14.59 26.66 -11.06
CA LEU A 395 -14.30 27.81 -11.92
C LEU A 395 -13.01 28.55 -11.49
N THR A 396 -12.53 28.31 -10.27
CA THR A 396 -11.30 28.90 -9.72
C THR A 396 -10.02 28.09 -9.98
N THR A 397 -10.09 26.95 -10.67
CA THR A 397 -8.90 26.13 -11.01
C THR A 397 -8.28 26.46 -12.36
N GLN A 398 -8.73 27.51 -13.06
CA GLN A 398 -7.97 28.01 -14.20
C GLN A 398 -6.70 28.71 -13.69
N PRO A 399 -5.50 28.34 -14.19
CA PRO A 399 -4.34 29.19 -14.03
C PRO A 399 -4.71 30.54 -14.64
N SER A 400 -4.53 31.62 -13.88
CA SER A 400 -4.56 32.96 -14.44
C SER A 400 -3.48 33.03 -15.51
N VAL A 401 -3.88 32.88 -16.77
CA VAL A 401 -3.02 33.16 -17.93
C VAL A 401 -2.77 34.66 -17.89
N HIS A 402 -1.62 35.06 -17.35
CA HIS A 402 -1.08 36.38 -17.59
C HIS A 402 -0.67 36.41 -19.07
N TYR A 403 -1.39 37.23 -19.84
CA TYR A 403 -1.09 37.58 -21.23
C TYR A 403 0.22 38.35 -21.35
#